data_AF-A0A934XK21-F1
#
_entry.id   AF-A0A934XK21-F1
#
_cell.length_a   1.000
_cell.length_b   1.000
_cell.length_c   1.000
_cell.angle_alpha   90.00
_cell.angle_beta   90.00
_cell.angle_gamma   90.00
#
_symmetry.space_group_name_H-M   'P 1'
#
loop_
_entity.id
_entity.type
_entity.pdbx_description
1 polymer ?
#
loop_
_entity_poly.entity_id
_entity_poly.type
_entity_poly.pdbx_seq_one_letter_code
_entity_poly.pdbx_strand_id
1 'polypeptide(L)'
;MSFAYPADWKFVPVREKPEPYNLPYFQLSAPVVDHLGGNIGVAIVYMGSEFAKGGSLRSWVEKYLQMTLPGNPSGYTLSATSEATFADPNGSLHEMVREFLTDKEGAVILESVFTRQGNIVIQIGSATWTEYAPALRAVLEDIARSFQFSADAPRTFNEMYGVDP
;
A
#
# COMPACT_ATOMS: atom_id res chain seq x y z
N MET A 1 9.00 1.65 -12.57
CA MET A 1 8.22 0.54 -11.95
C MET A 1 7.11 0.14 -12.91
N SER A 2 6.84 -1.15 -13.02
CA SER A 2 5.65 -1.71 -13.71
C SER A 2 4.98 -2.74 -12.80
N PHE A 3 3.68 -2.95 -12.99
CA PHE A 3 2.91 -3.94 -12.24
C PHE A 3 1.68 -4.39 -13.05
N ALA A 4 1.21 -5.61 -12.78
CA ALA A 4 -0.04 -6.13 -13.32
C ALA A 4 -1.22 -5.69 -12.46
N TYR A 5 -2.38 -5.53 -13.10
CA TYR A 5 -3.66 -5.24 -12.48
C TYR A 5 -4.79 -5.89 -13.31
N PRO A 6 -6.00 -6.08 -12.77
CA PRO A 6 -7.08 -6.71 -13.53
C PRO A 6 -7.40 -5.96 -14.83
N ALA A 7 -7.61 -6.69 -15.92
CA ALA A 7 -7.67 -6.12 -17.28
C ALA A 7 -8.84 -5.13 -17.51
N ASP A 8 -9.87 -5.22 -16.68
CA ASP A 8 -11.07 -4.38 -16.70
C ASP A 8 -10.94 -3.12 -15.82
N TRP A 9 -9.86 -3.00 -15.05
CA TRP A 9 -9.55 -1.80 -14.25
C TRP A 9 -8.84 -0.76 -15.10
N LYS A 10 -8.89 0.50 -14.66
CA LYS A 10 -8.33 1.63 -15.41
C LYS A 10 -7.51 2.55 -14.52
N PHE A 11 -6.41 3.08 -15.07
CA PHE A 11 -5.74 4.22 -14.47
C PHE A 11 -6.66 5.44 -14.47
N VAL A 12 -6.72 6.13 -13.34
CA VAL A 12 -7.43 7.41 -13.21
C VAL A 12 -6.44 8.49 -12.76
N PRO A 13 -6.66 9.76 -13.16
CA PRO A 13 -5.85 10.86 -12.68
C PRO A 13 -5.92 10.93 -11.16
N VAL A 14 -4.77 11.12 -10.50
CA VAL A 14 -4.70 11.41 -9.07
C VAL A 14 -5.28 12.81 -8.86
N ARG A 15 -6.48 12.90 -8.28
CA ARG A 15 -7.22 14.17 -8.11
C ARG A 15 -6.98 14.84 -6.76
N GLU A 16 -6.38 14.14 -5.82
CA GLU A 16 -6.18 14.62 -4.46
C GLU A 16 -4.89 15.42 -4.35
N LYS A 17 -4.95 16.51 -3.57
CA LYS A 17 -3.76 17.30 -3.24
C LYS A 17 -2.83 16.42 -2.40
N PRO A 18 -1.50 16.43 -2.63
CA PRO A 18 -0.53 15.76 -1.77
C PRO A 18 -0.87 15.96 -0.30
N GLU A 19 -1.03 14.87 0.44
CA GLU A 19 -0.79 14.98 1.87
C GLU A 19 0.69 15.32 2.07
N PRO A 20 1.06 16.07 3.11
CA PRO A 20 2.43 16.54 3.31
C PRO A 20 3.50 15.44 3.29
N TYR A 21 3.10 14.17 3.44
CA TYR A 21 4.01 13.02 3.49
C TYR A 21 3.63 11.87 2.55
N ASN A 22 2.49 11.91 1.86
CA ASN A 22 2.02 10.80 1.04
C ASN A 22 1.36 11.31 -0.23
N LEU A 23 1.85 10.85 -1.38
CA LEU A 23 1.26 11.11 -2.69
C LEU A 23 0.86 9.77 -3.31
N PRO A 24 -0.43 9.57 -3.67
CA PRO A 24 -0.77 8.51 -4.60
C PRO A 24 0.02 8.76 -5.87
N TYR A 25 0.92 7.84 -6.19
CA TYR A 25 1.70 7.89 -7.41
C TYR A 25 0.90 7.29 -8.57
N PHE A 26 0.08 6.27 -8.28
CA PHE A 26 -0.91 5.73 -9.20
C PHE A 26 -2.27 5.57 -8.51
N GLN A 27 -3.34 5.74 -9.28
CA GLN A 27 -4.68 5.41 -8.86
C GLN A 27 -5.33 4.53 -9.92
N LEU A 28 -5.87 3.39 -9.50
CA LEU A 28 -6.66 2.48 -10.31
C LEU A 28 -8.13 2.58 -9.90
N SER A 29 -9.03 2.38 -10.84
CA SER A 29 -10.47 2.27 -10.60
C SER A 29 -10.97 0.93 -11.10
N ALA A 30 -11.59 0.17 -10.20
CA ALA A 30 -12.32 -1.04 -10.53
C ALA A 30 -13.63 -0.68 -11.25
N PRO A 31 -14.15 -1.51 -12.16
CA PRO A 31 -15.49 -1.33 -12.73
C PRO A 31 -16.62 -1.73 -11.75
N VAL A 32 -16.27 -2.04 -10.50
CA VAL A 32 -17.22 -2.38 -9.43
C VAL A 32 -17.72 -1.10 -8.80
N VAL A 33 -19.03 -0.91 -8.88
CA VAL A 33 -19.75 0.18 -8.20
C VAL A 33 -20.10 -0.28 -6.79
N ASP A 34 -19.60 0.44 -5.80
CA ASP A 34 -19.89 0.24 -4.39
C ASP A 34 -21.32 0.70 -4.01
N HIS A 35 -21.68 0.51 -2.75
CA HIS A 35 -23.00 0.88 -2.21
C HIS A 35 -23.29 2.39 -2.25
N LEU A 36 -22.27 3.22 -2.43
CA LEU A 36 -22.38 4.68 -2.55
C LEU A 36 -22.41 5.14 -4.01
N GLY A 37 -22.40 4.21 -4.97
CA GLY A 37 -22.37 4.53 -6.39
C GLY A 37 -20.98 4.93 -6.90
N GLY A 38 -19.94 4.80 -6.07
CA GLY A 38 -18.56 5.06 -6.42
C GLY A 38 -17.88 3.80 -6.97
N ASN A 39 -16.85 3.97 -7.79
CA ASN A 39 -16.00 2.84 -8.14
C ASN A 39 -14.98 2.60 -7.01
N ILE A 40 -14.71 1.33 -6.68
CA ILE A 40 -13.60 1.00 -5.77
C ILE A 40 -12.29 1.51 -6.38
N GLY A 41 -11.61 2.40 -5.66
CA GLY A 41 -10.37 3.03 -6.08
C GLY A 41 -9.18 2.48 -5.31
N VAL A 42 -8.18 1.92 -6.00
CA VAL A 42 -6.92 1.49 -5.37
C VAL A 42 -5.85 2.57 -5.58
N ALA A 43 -5.25 3.01 -4.47
CA ALA A 43 -4.14 3.93 -4.46
C ALA A 43 -2.82 3.16 -4.26
N ILE A 44 -1.80 3.54 -5.03
CA ILE A 44 -0.41 3.08 -4.85
C ILE A 44 0.41 4.30 -4.43
N VAL A 45 0.96 4.26 -3.22
CA VAL A 45 1.54 5.41 -2.54
C VAL A 45 2.98 5.10 -2.14
N TYR A 46 3.91 6.00 -2.44
CA TYR A 46 5.23 5.99 -1.80
C TYR A 46 5.11 6.65 -0.43
N MET A 47 5.42 5.90 0.63
CA MET A 47 5.26 6.37 2.01
C MET A 47 6.37 7.32 2.37
N GLY A 48 6.09 8.53 2.86
CA GLY A 48 7.11 9.58 3.13
C GLY A 48 8.15 9.32 4.23
N SER A 49 8.43 8.07 4.57
CA SER A 49 9.59 7.71 5.40
C SER A 49 10.27 6.43 4.92
N GLU A 50 11.59 6.39 5.08
CA GLU A 50 12.42 5.24 4.72
C GLU A 50 12.57 4.22 5.86
N PHE A 51 13.00 3.02 5.47
CA PHE A 51 13.58 2.03 6.35
C PHE A 51 14.81 2.55 7.10
N ALA A 52 14.87 2.32 8.41
CA ALA A 52 16.13 2.37 9.13
C ALA A 52 16.99 1.14 8.77
N LYS A 53 18.31 1.31 8.62
CA LYS A 53 19.23 0.17 8.36
C LYS A 53 19.01 -0.95 9.40
N GLY A 54 18.61 -2.13 8.92
CA GLY A 54 18.49 -3.35 9.73
C GLY A 54 17.10 -3.63 10.33
N GLY A 55 16.07 -2.83 10.05
CA GLY A 55 14.69 -3.15 10.42
C GLY A 55 14.00 -4.10 9.42
N SER A 56 12.84 -4.65 9.79
CA SER A 56 11.93 -5.42 8.90
C SER A 56 10.67 -4.63 8.55
N LEU A 57 10.10 -4.83 7.34
CA LEU A 57 8.89 -4.14 6.86
C LEU A 57 7.77 -4.15 7.90
N ARG A 58 7.59 -5.28 8.58
CA ARG A 58 6.63 -5.44 9.66
C ARG A 58 6.81 -4.41 10.77
N SER A 59 8.02 -4.25 11.30
CA SER A 59 8.28 -3.29 12.38
C SER A 59 8.09 -1.84 11.93
N TRP A 60 8.40 -1.53 10.66
CA TRP A 60 8.10 -0.20 10.11
C TRP A 60 6.58 0.02 10.04
N VAL A 61 5.83 -0.97 9.55
CA VAL A 61 4.36 -0.88 9.47
C VAL A 61 3.79 -0.70 10.87
N GLU A 62 4.13 -1.55 11.84
CA GLU A 62 3.68 -1.42 13.23
C GLU A 62 3.95 -0.01 13.81
N LYS A 63 5.11 0.60 13.52
CA LYS A 63 5.40 1.98 13.91
C LYS A 63 4.56 3.00 13.15
N TYR A 64 4.38 2.84 11.85
CA TYR A 64 3.50 3.69 11.03
C TYR A 64 2.07 3.69 11.57
N LEU A 65 1.52 2.51 11.88
CA LEU A 65 0.17 2.37 12.46
C LEU A 65 0.03 3.12 13.79
N GLN A 66 1.07 3.14 14.63
CA GLN A 66 1.08 3.90 15.89
C GLN A 66 1.10 5.43 15.65
N MET A 67 1.71 5.88 14.56
CA MET A 67 1.83 7.31 14.23
C MET A 67 0.62 7.88 13.50
N THR A 68 -0.06 7.08 12.67
CA THR A 68 -1.25 7.52 11.90
C THR A 68 -2.54 7.49 12.71
N LEU A 69 -2.59 6.72 13.80
CA LEU A 69 -3.66 6.75 14.78
C LEU A 69 -3.15 7.14 16.17
N PRO A 70 -2.55 8.33 16.37
CA PRO A 70 -2.08 8.74 17.67
C PRO A 70 -3.29 8.90 18.60
N GLY A 71 -3.48 7.93 19.49
CA GLY A 71 -4.55 7.89 20.48
C GLY A 71 -5.76 7.00 20.15
N ASN A 72 -5.76 6.26 19.03
CA ASN A 72 -6.87 5.39 18.58
C ASN A 72 -8.26 6.05 18.80
N PRO A 73 -8.75 6.91 17.87
CA PRO A 73 -10.07 7.51 18.03
C PRO A 73 -11.08 6.39 18.28
N SER A 74 -11.76 6.48 19.42
CA SER A 74 -12.43 5.37 20.11
C SER A 74 -13.39 4.65 19.17
N GLY A 75 -12.93 3.59 18.52
CA GLY A 75 -13.76 2.88 17.54
C GLY A 75 -13.11 2.45 16.23
N TYR A 76 -11.78 2.40 16.12
CA TYR A 76 -11.15 1.64 15.03
C TYR A 76 -10.12 0.65 15.57
N THR A 77 -9.94 -0.47 14.87
CA THR A 77 -8.89 -1.45 15.18
C THR A 77 -8.05 -1.65 13.94
N LEU A 78 -6.76 -1.39 14.08
CA LEU A 78 -5.78 -1.53 13.00
C LEU A 78 -4.90 -2.74 13.28
N SER A 79 -4.81 -3.65 12.32
CA SER A 79 -4.12 -4.93 12.50
C SER A 79 -3.16 -5.23 11.35
N ALA A 80 -1.91 -5.53 11.69
CA ALA A 80 -0.92 -6.09 10.77
C ALA A 80 -0.83 -7.61 10.96
N THR A 81 -1.22 -8.40 9.96
CA THR A 81 -1.52 -9.83 10.19
C THR A 81 -0.59 -10.83 9.53
N SER A 82 0.15 -10.48 8.48
CA SER A 82 1.06 -11.46 7.86
C SER A 82 2.22 -10.81 7.13
N GLU A 83 3.38 -11.45 7.24
CA GLU A 83 4.56 -11.20 6.44
C GLU A 83 4.72 -12.34 5.43
N ALA A 84 4.83 -11.99 4.16
CA ALA A 84 5.20 -12.94 3.10
C ALA A 84 6.44 -12.42 2.39
N THR A 85 7.35 -13.32 2.05
CA THR A 85 8.50 -13.00 1.21
C THR A 85 8.30 -13.63 -0.16
N PHE A 86 8.53 -12.87 -1.22
CA PHE A 86 8.52 -13.38 -2.58
C PHE A 86 9.78 -12.96 -3.33
N ALA A 87 10.23 -13.80 -4.26
CA ALA A 87 11.41 -13.52 -5.07
C ALA A 87 10.98 -12.93 -6.41
N ASP A 88 11.59 -11.81 -6.77
CA ASP A 88 11.56 -11.28 -8.12
C ASP A 88 12.20 -12.27 -9.10
N PRO A 89 11.86 -12.20 -10.41
CA PRO A 89 12.59 -12.92 -11.45
C PRO A 89 14.09 -12.61 -11.48
N ASN A 90 14.50 -11.44 -10.97
CA ASN A 90 15.91 -11.03 -10.84
C ASN A 90 16.59 -11.57 -9.55
N GLY A 91 15.87 -12.30 -8.70
CA GLY A 91 16.36 -12.87 -7.44
C GLY A 91 16.23 -11.97 -6.21
N SER A 92 15.73 -10.74 -6.34
CA SER A 92 15.49 -9.84 -5.20
C SER A 92 14.35 -10.35 -4.33
N LEU A 93 14.49 -10.26 -3.01
CA LEU A 93 13.42 -10.62 -2.07
C LEU A 93 12.59 -9.39 -1.74
N HIS A 94 11.28 -9.51 -1.94
CA HIS A 94 10.29 -8.53 -1.54
C HIS A 94 9.54 -9.03 -0.32
N GLU A 95 9.47 -8.16 0.70
CA GLU A 95 8.59 -8.34 1.84
C GLU A 95 7.20 -7.79 1.50
N MET A 96 6.19 -8.44 2.03
CA MET A 96 4.79 -8.03 1.94
C MET A 96 4.17 -8.07 3.32
N VAL A 97 3.59 -6.96 3.78
CA VAL A 97 2.86 -6.89 5.05
C VAL A 97 1.41 -6.51 4.78
N ARG A 98 0.48 -7.31 5.30
CA ARG A 98 -0.96 -7.02 5.19
C ARG A 98 -1.43 -6.18 6.36
N GLU A 99 -2.25 -5.19 6.05
CA GLU A 99 -2.95 -4.32 7.01
C GLU A 99 -4.43 -4.28 6.66
N PHE A 100 -5.27 -4.28 7.69
CA PHE A 100 -6.66 -3.87 7.54
C PHE A 100 -7.08 -2.99 8.73
N LEU A 101 -8.04 -2.11 8.45
CA LEU A 101 -8.72 -1.28 9.44
C LEU A 101 -10.16 -1.77 9.60
N THR A 102 -10.57 -2.03 10.84
CA THR A 102 -11.98 -2.23 11.17
C THR A 102 -12.53 -1.04 11.93
N ASP A 103 -13.82 -0.78 11.78
CA ASP A 103 -14.55 0.14 12.66
C ASP A 103 -14.89 -0.50 14.02
N LYS A 104 -15.69 0.23 14.81
CA LYS A 104 -16.10 -0.13 16.18
C LYS A 104 -17.02 -1.34 16.21
N GLU A 105 -17.69 -1.63 15.11
CA GLU A 105 -18.64 -2.73 14.94
C GLU A 105 -17.94 -3.97 14.37
N GLY A 106 -16.65 -3.84 14.03
CA GLY A 106 -15.82 -4.90 13.46
C GLY A 106 -15.91 -4.99 11.94
N ALA A 107 -16.57 -4.04 11.27
CA ALA A 107 -16.64 -4.01 9.82
C ALA A 107 -15.28 -3.59 9.24
N VAL A 108 -14.77 -4.32 8.25
CA VAL A 108 -13.56 -3.94 7.53
C VAL A 108 -13.88 -2.76 6.62
N ILE A 109 -13.14 -1.67 6.80
CA ILE A 109 -13.34 -0.42 6.06
C ILE A 109 -12.14 -0.04 5.19
N LEU A 110 -10.99 -0.70 5.37
CA LEU A 110 -9.80 -0.52 4.55
C LEU A 110 -8.97 -1.80 4.50
N GLU A 111 -8.46 -2.11 3.32
CA GLU A 111 -7.46 -3.15 3.07
C GLU A 111 -6.23 -2.51 2.45
N SER A 112 -5.07 -2.92 2.93
CA SER A 112 -3.77 -2.44 2.45
C SER A 112 -2.74 -3.55 2.44
N VAL A 113 -1.84 -3.46 1.47
CA VAL A 113 -0.61 -4.23 1.39
C VAL A 113 0.56 -3.27 1.34
N PHE A 114 1.53 -3.49 2.21
CA PHE A 114 2.83 -2.81 2.16
C PHE A 114 3.84 -3.70 1.49
N THR A 115 4.69 -3.12 0.65
CA THR A 115 5.91 -3.74 0.13
C THR A 115 7.05 -2.72 0.11
N ARG A 116 8.24 -3.12 -0.35
CA ARG A 116 9.40 -2.24 -0.41
C ARG A 116 10.26 -2.40 -1.66
N GLN A 117 10.95 -1.31 -1.99
CA GLN A 117 12.05 -1.23 -2.95
C GLN A 117 13.24 -0.55 -2.27
N GLY A 118 14.29 -1.31 -1.96
CA GLY A 118 15.37 -0.80 -1.11
C GLY A 118 14.84 -0.40 0.27
N ASN A 119 15.03 0.88 0.62
CA ASN A 119 14.52 1.50 1.84
C ASN A 119 13.15 2.17 1.68
N ILE A 120 12.64 2.27 0.46
CA ILE A 120 11.38 2.96 0.18
C ILE A 120 10.23 2.00 0.42
N VAL A 121 9.25 2.42 1.23
CA VAL A 121 8.02 1.67 1.48
C VAL A 121 6.93 2.11 0.51
N ILE A 122 6.20 1.14 -0.03
CA ILE A 122 5.07 1.35 -0.93
C ILE A 122 3.83 0.76 -0.28
N GLN A 123 2.78 1.56 -0.15
CA GLN A 123 1.46 1.11 0.26
C GLN A 123 0.57 0.97 -0.97
N ILE A 124 -0.15 -0.14 -1.04
CA ILE A 124 -1.19 -0.41 -2.03
C ILE A 124 -2.46 -0.62 -1.22
N GLY A 125 -3.42 0.29 -1.30
CA GLY A 125 -4.56 0.27 -0.41
C GLY A 125 -5.83 0.85 -1.01
N SER A 126 -6.96 0.48 -0.41
CA SER A 126 -8.27 1.00 -0.77
C SER A 126 -9.24 0.91 0.40
N ALA A 127 -10.13 1.90 0.50
CA ALA A 127 -11.31 1.78 1.32
C ALA A 127 -12.20 0.66 0.77
N THR A 128 -12.85 -0.08 1.66
CA THR A 128 -13.66 -1.25 1.26
C THR A 128 -14.87 -1.40 2.17
N TRP A 129 -15.72 -2.36 1.81
CA TRP A 129 -16.75 -2.92 2.67
C TRP A 129 -16.40 -4.37 3.01
N THR A 130 -17.00 -4.87 4.08
CA THR A 130 -16.63 -6.17 4.68
C THR A 130 -16.81 -7.33 3.71
N GLU A 131 -17.86 -7.30 2.89
CA GLU A 131 -18.15 -8.32 1.87
C GLU A 131 -17.16 -8.33 0.71
N TYR A 132 -16.52 -7.19 0.41
CA TYR A 132 -15.55 -7.06 -0.68
C TYR A 132 -14.11 -7.23 -0.21
N ALA A 133 -13.84 -7.07 1.09
CA ALA A 133 -12.51 -7.07 1.66
C ALA A 133 -11.66 -8.31 1.28
N PRO A 134 -12.16 -9.55 1.28
CA PRO A 134 -11.36 -10.72 0.88
C PRO A 134 -10.94 -10.67 -0.59
N ALA A 135 -11.84 -10.27 -1.49
CA ALA A 135 -11.56 -10.19 -2.92
C ALA A 135 -10.60 -9.03 -3.23
N LEU A 136 -10.83 -7.87 -2.61
CA LEU A 136 -9.94 -6.73 -2.72
C LEU A 136 -8.53 -7.10 -2.24
N ARG A 137 -8.40 -7.72 -1.06
CA ARG A 137 -7.11 -8.16 -0.51
C ARG A 137 -6.33 -9.03 -1.49
N ALA A 138 -6.98 -10.02 -2.11
CA ALA A 138 -6.34 -10.86 -3.12
C ALA A 138 -5.80 -10.03 -4.30
N VAL A 139 -6.59 -9.06 -4.79
CA VAL A 139 -6.14 -8.15 -5.86
C VAL A 139 -4.95 -7.29 -5.42
N LEU A 140 -4.96 -6.74 -4.20
CA LEU A 140 -3.85 -5.93 -3.69
C LEU A 140 -2.57 -6.76 -3.58
N GLU A 141 -2.67 -8.02 -3.14
CA GLU A 141 -1.53 -8.95 -3.10
C GLU A 141 -1.00 -9.30 -4.49
N ASP A 142 -1.89 -9.55 -5.46
CA ASP A 142 -1.49 -9.85 -6.84
C ASP A 142 -0.78 -8.65 -7.47
N ILE A 143 -1.29 -7.43 -7.26
CA ILE A 143 -0.60 -6.20 -7.67
C ILE A 143 0.78 -6.13 -7.02
N ALA A 144 0.87 -6.29 -5.70
CA ALA A 144 2.15 -6.22 -4.96
C ALA A 144 3.17 -7.25 -5.48
N ARG A 145 2.75 -8.50 -5.71
CA ARG A 145 3.59 -9.59 -6.20
C ARG A 145 4.05 -9.40 -7.64
N SER A 146 3.34 -8.58 -8.41
CA SER A 146 3.66 -8.30 -9.82
C SER A 146 4.59 -7.10 -10.01
N PHE A 147 4.97 -6.41 -8.93
CA PHE A 147 5.86 -5.27 -9.01
C PHE A 147 7.19 -5.68 -9.63
N GLN A 148 7.59 -4.92 -10.64
CA GLN A 148 8.91 -5.03 -11.25
C GLN A 148 9.56 -3.66 -11.25
N PHE A 149 10.72 -3.60 -10.61
CA PHE A 149 11.56 -2.40 -10.59
C PHE A 149 12.64 -2.52 -11.66
N SER A 150 12.91 -1.40 -12.35
CA SER A 150 14.06 -1.34 -13.24
C SER A 150 15.35 -1.42 -12.43
N ALA A 151 16.45 -1.85 -13.06
CA ALA A 151 17.73 -2.04 -12.38
C ALA A 151 18.27 -0.74 -11.74
N ASP A 152 17.89 0.40 -12.31
CA ASP A 152 18.22 1.77 -11.90
C ASP A 152 17.14 2.43 -11.02
N ALA A 153 16.10 1.71 -10.62
CA ALA A 153 15.04 2.27 -9.80
C ALA A 153 15.61 2.74 -8.44
N PRO A 154 15.22 3.95 -7.98
CA PRO A 154 15.72 4.49 -6.72
C PRO A 154 15.34 3.59 -5.55
N ARG A 155 16.28 3.46 -4.61
CA ARG A 155 16.19 2.64 -3.39
C ARG A 155 16.12 3.49 -2.13
N THR A 156 16.26 4.80 -2.26
CA THR A 156 16.11 5.80 -1.18
C THR A 156 15.37 7.03 -1.73
N PHE A 157 14.79 7.86 -0.86
CA PHE A 157 14.21 9.16 -1.21
C PHE A 157 15.26 10.14 -1.69
N ASN A 158 16.49 10.07 -1.18
CA ASN A 158 17.60 10.85 -1.72
C ASN A 158 17.84 10.53 -3.20
N GLU A 159 17.87 9.24 -3.57
CA GLU A 159 17.96 8.81 -4.97
C GLU A 159 16.72 9.21 -5.80
N MET A 160 15.52 9.13 -5.21
CA MET A 160 14.26 9.44 -5.90
C MET A 160 14.09 10.94 -6.19
N TYR A 161 14.49 11.80 -5.26
CA TYR A 161 14.33 13.26 -5.35
C TYR A 161 15.61 13.99 -5.73
N GLY A 162 16.73 13.28 -5.92
CA GLY A 162 18.02 13.85 -6.31
C GLY A 162 18.61 14.77 -5.25
N VAL A 163 18.36 14.46 -3.96
CA VAL A 163 18.91 15.23 -2.84
C VAL A 163 20.24 14.57 -2.46
N ASP A 164 21.35 15.26 -2.69
CA ASP A 164 22.68 14.80 -2.23
C ASP A 164 22.69 14.62 -0.70
N PRO A 165 23.36 13.57 -0.17
CA PRO A 165 23.44 13.30 1.27
C PRO A 165 24.14 14.39 2.08
#